data_AF-A0A093G4E7-F1
#
_entry.id   AF-A0A093G4E7-F1
#
_cell.length_a   1.000
_cell.length_b   1.000
_cell.length_c   1.000
_cell.angle_alpha   90.00
_cell.angle_beta   90.00
_cell.angle_gamma   90.00
#
_symmetry.space_group_name_H-M   'P 1'
#
loop_
_entity.id
_entity.type
_entity.pdbx_description
1 polymer ?
#
loop_
_entity_poly.entity_id
_entity_poly.type
_entity_poly.pdbx_seq_one_letter_code
_entity_poly.pdbx_strand_id
1 'polypeptide(L)' 'QGDSGGPLVCNGVAEGVVTAGSRVCGNYKKPAIYTRIAPYADWIDSVM' A
#
# COMPACT_ATOMS: atom_id res chain seq x y z
N GLN A 1 13.51 -3.39 1.27
CA GLN A 1 13.42 -2.70 -0.04
C GLN A 1 13.14 -3.79 -1.07
N GLY A 2 12.10 -3.64 -1.88
CA GLY A 2 11.59 -4.69 -2.76
C GLY A 2 10.10 -4.99 -2.57
N ASP A 3 9.50 -4.53 -1.47
CA ASP A 3 8.07 -4.75 -1.17
C ASP A 3 7.14 -3.74 -1.86
N SER A 4 7.69 -2.64 -2.40
CA SER A 4 6.92 -1.58 -3.06
C SER A 4 6.10 -2.15 -4.23
N GLY A 5 4.82 -1.78 -4.29
CA GLY A 5 3.85 -2.36 -5.22
C GLY A 5 3.11 -3.59 -4.69
N GLY A 6 3.57 -4.21 -3.60
CA GLY A 6 2.89 -5.33 -2.95
C GLY A 6 1.58 -4.91 -2.24
N PRO A 7 0.63 -5.85 -2.05
CA PRO A 7 -0.65 -5.55 -1.43
C PRO A 7 -0.56 -5.53 0.11
N LEU A 8 -1.30 -4.61 0.73
CA LEU A 8 -1.76 -4.71 2.10
C LEU A 8 -3.15 -5.33 2.10
N VAL A 9 -3.27 -6.52 2.67
CA VAL A 9 -4.54 -7.26 2.77
C VAL A 9 -5.06 -7.20 4.20
N CYS A 10 -6.28 -6.68 4.37
CA CYS A 10 -7.00 -6.66 5.64
C CYS A 10 -8.32 -7.43 5.46
N ASN A 11 -8.59 -8.41 6.33
CA ASN A 11 -9.82 -9.23 6.25
C ASN A 11 -10.07 -9.86 4.87
N GLY A 12 -9.00 -10.23 4.15
CA GLY A 12 -9.09 -10.81 2.80
C GLY A 12 -9.32 -9.81 1.67
N VAL A 13 -9.39 -8.50 1.97
CA VAL A 13 -9.58 -7.42 0.98
C VAL A 13 -8.28 -6.64 0.80
N ALA A 14 -7.93 -6.31 -0.44
CA ALA A 14 -6.80 -5.44 -0.73
C ALA A 14 -7.17 -3.99 -0.37
N GLU A 15 -6.55 -3.45 0.69
CA GLU A 15 -6.83 -2.11 1.21
C GLU A 15 -5.79 -1.08 0.77
N GLY A 16 -4.56 -1.53 0.51
CA GLY A 16 -3.47 -0.64 0.18
C GLY A 16 -2.39 -1.25 -0.68
N VAL A 17 -1.56 -0.39 -1.25
CA VAL A 17 -0.36 -0.75 -2.00
C VAL A 17 0.85 -0.20 -1.28
N VAL A 18 1.87 -1.03 -1.04
CA VAL A 18 3.12 -0.60 -0.38
C VAL A 18 3.77 0.50 -1.22
N THR A 19 4.02 1.66 -0.60
CA THR A 19 4.69 2.78 -1.27
C THR A 19 6.17 2.83 -0.88
N ALA A 20 6.43 3.54 0.21
CA ALA A 20 7.72 3.74 0.81
C ALA A 20 7.56 3.77 2.34
N GLY A 21 8.68 3.81 3.02
CA GLY A 21 8.74 4.01 4.46
C GLY A 21 10.05 4.69 4.82
N SER A 22 10.36 4.71 6.11
CA SER A 22 11.68 5.10 6.57
C SER A 22 12.79 4.30 5.85
N ARG A 23 13.96 4.93 5.63
CA ARG A 23 15.16 4.28 5.07
C ARG A 23 15.52 2.99 5.82
N VAL A 24 15.29 2.97 7.13
CA VAL A 24 15.37 1.77 7.97
C VAL A 24 13.97 1.16 8.07
N CYS A 25 13.81 -0.06 7.53
CA CYS A 25 12.59 -0.86 7.66
C CYS A 25 12.42 -1.38 9.09
N GLY A 26 11.18 -1.61 9.54
CA GLY A 26 10.89 -2.19 10.86
C GLY A 26 11.01 -1.24 12.06
N ASN A 27 11.22 0.06 11.84
CA ASN A 27 11.23 1.05 12.91
C ASN A 27 9.79 1.37 13.37
N TYR A 28 9.41 0.94 14.57
CA TYR A 28 8.06 1.15 15.12
C TYR A 28 7.64 2.62 15.23
N LYS A 29 8.59 3.56 15.35
CA LYS A 29 8.30 5.01 15.38
C LYS A 29 8.01 5.58 14.00
N LYS A 30 8.23 4.82 12.93
CA LYS A 30 8.07 5.20 11.53
C LYS A 30 7.29 4.10 10.80
N PRO A 31 5.96 4.07 10.95
CA PRO A 31 5.13 3.06 10.30
C PRO A 31 5.31 3.08 8.78
N ALA A 32 5.04 1.94 8.15
CA ALA A 32 5.00 1.84 6.70
C ALA A 32 3.85 2.68 6.14
N ILE A 33 4.06 3.25 4.96
CA ILE A 33 3.06 4.10 4.29
C ILE A 33 2.52 3.31 3.09
N TYR A 34 1.19 3.35 2.94
CA TYR A 34 0.47 2.66 1.88
C TYR A 34 -0.42 3.64 1.12
N THR A 35 -0.54 3.48 -0.19
CA THR A 35 -1.58 4.14 -0.97
C THR A 35 -2.88 3.39 -0.70
N ARG A 36 -3.92 4.09 -0.23
CA ARG A 36 -5.26 3.49 -0.03
C ARG A 36 -5.89 3.20 -1.39
N ILE A 37 -6.43 2.00 -1.59
CA ILE A 37 -7.00 1.58 -2.89
C ILE A 37 -8.37 2.23 -3.12
N ALA A 38 -9.22 2.31 -2.10
CA ALA A 38 -10.63 2.73 -2.25
C ALA A 38 -10.84 4.07 -3.01
N PRO A 39 -10.07 5.15 -2.76
CA PRO A 39 -10.22 6.41 -3.51
C PRO A 39 -9.87 6.33 -5.00
N TYR A 40 -9.21 5.26 -5.45
CA TYR A 40 -8.74 5.08 -6.82
C TYR A 40 -9.54 4.02 -7.59
N ALA A 41 -10.61 3.46 -7.00
CA ALA A 41 -11.40 2.39 -7.63
C ALA A 41 -11.91 2.78 -9.03
N ASP A 42 -12.57 3.94 -9.15
CA ASP A 42 -13.10 4.43 -10.44
C ASP A 42 -11.99 4.60 -11.50
N TRP A 43 -10.81 5.05 -11.09
CA TRP A 43 -9.67 5.21 -11.99
C TRP A 43 -9.12 3.84 -12.42
N ILE A 44 -8.97 2.89 -11.50
CA ILE A 44 -8.50 1.54 -11.81
C ILE A 44 -9.46 0.87 -12.81
N ASP A 45 -10.77 0.96 -12.56
CA ASP A 45 -11.80 0.39 -13.44
C ASP A 45 -11.82 1.06 -14.82
N SER A 46 -11.47 2.34 -14.92
CA SER A 46 -11.38 3.04 -16.22
C SER A 46 -10.18 2.64 -17.09
N VAL A 47 -9.16 2.02 -16.50
CA VAL A 47 -7.92 1.60 -17.19
C VAL A 47 -7.94 0.13 -17.60
N MET A 48 -8.74 -0.69 -16.91
CA MET A 48 -8.96 -2.11 -17.27
C MET A 48 -9.86 -2.26 -18.50
#